data_AF-A0A522XNH8-F1
#
_entry.id   AF-A0A522XNH8-F1
#
_cell.length_a   1.000
_cell.length_b   1.000
_cell.length_c   1.000
_cell.angle_alpha   90.00
_cell.angle_beta   90.00
_cell.angle_gamma   90.00
#
_symmetry.space_group_name_H-M   'P 1'
#
loop_
_entity.id
_entity.type
_entity.pdbx_description
1 polymer ?
#
loop_
_entity_poly.entity_id
_entity_poly.type
_entity_poly.pdbx_seq_one_letter_code
_entity_poly.pdbx_strand_id
1 'polypeptide(L)'
;MFGVFSVSLGVLIALALAIVMIYFYLKDITQKKHAILRNFPLIGRLRYFFEQLGEYFRQYFFLGDRDERPFNRATRSWVYRMAKNEGGVLGFGSTYNLREPGALIFVNAPFPVLESNRLPAPPLTMGEGWCEKPFVTRSLVNISGMSFGAISQPAVSALSHGAAKAGCWIDTGEGGLSPYHLEGGCDVVMQIGTAKYGVRDHEGNLSKEKLREIAAHDTVRAFEIKLSQGAKPGKGGVLPGGKVTAEIARIRGISPGMDSLSPNRHLDIANIDELLNMIVRVRDITGKPVGIKTAIGGWDFMNQLTEAVVRRGLNDAPDFIAIDGGEGGSGAAPQALADHMGLSIDEALPRAVDALLEAGIKDRVKIIASGQLVTSARAAWALACGADYVNTARGFMFSLGCIQALRCHTNTCPTGITTHNAKLQRGLVVEEKLERVANYCLNINKEIDMIAHSCGLRHAREFRREHVRIAGADGRTTALNMLYPYPAQGAS
;
A
#
# COMPACT_ATOMS: atom_id res chain seq x y z
N MET A 1 16.51 -31.89 56.32
CA MET A 1 16.04 -30.49 56.30
C MET A 1 15.44 -30.07 54.95
N PHE A 2 15.94 -30.57 53.81
CA PHE A 2 15.36 -30.28 52.48
C PHE A 2 13.91 -30.78 52.27
N GLY A 3 13.52 -31.93 52.85
CA GLY A 3 12.18 -32.51 52.64
C GLY A 3 11.02 -31.74 53.28
N VAL A 4 11.23 -31.13 54.46
CA VAL A 4 10.18 -30.34 55.13
C VAL A 4 9.97 -29.01 54.39
N PHE A 5 11.04 -28.37 53.96
CA PHE A 5 10.97 -27.12 53.20
C PHE A 5 10.31 -27.32 51.83
N SER A 6 10.60 -28.43 51.13
CA SER A 6 9.94 -28.76 49.85
C SER A 6 8.45 -29.07 50.03
N VAL A 7 8.07 -29.77 51.11
CA VAL A 7 6.66 -30.08 51.41
C VAL A 7 5.90 -28.80 51.79
N SER A 8 6.47 -27.95 52.65
CA SER A 8 5.86 -26.67 53.03
C SER A 8 5.72 -25.73 51.83
N LEU A 9 6.72 -25.66 50.94
CA LEU A 9 6.64 -24.87 49.71
C LEU A 9 5.56 -25.42 48.76
N GLY A 10 5.46 -26.73 48.62
CA GLY A 10 4.41 -27.39 47.82
C GLY A 10 3.00 -27.08 48.33
N VAL A 11 2.80 -27.12 49.65
CA VAL A 11 1.51 -26.76 50.29
C VAL A 11 1.18 -25.29 50.08
N LEU A 12 2.16 -24.39 50.20
CA LEU A 12 1.95 -22.95 49.95
C LEU A 12 1.57 -22.67 48.49
N ILE A 13 2.20 -23.35 47.52
CA ILE A 13 1.85 -23.23 46.10
C ILE A 13 0.43 -23.75 45.85
N ALA A 14 0.06 -24.90 46.43
CA ALA A 14 -1.27 -25.47 46.29
C ALA A 14 -2.36 -24.55 46.87
N LEU A 15 -2.13 -23.96 48.05
CA LEU A 15 -3.03 -22.98 48.66
C LEU A 15 -3.16 -21.71 47.80
N ALA A 16 -2.04 -21.19 47.29
CA ALA A 16 -2.06 -20.03 46.39
C ALA A 16 -2.88 -20.31 45.12
N LEU A 17 -2.70 -21.49 44.50
CA LEU A 17 -3.49 -21.91 43.33
C LEU A 17 -4.98 -22.04 43.67
N ALA A 18 -5.33 -22.63 44.81
CA ALA A 18 -6.72 -22.76 45.26
C ALA A 18 -7.37 -21.39 45.45
N ILE A 19 -6.68 -20.44 46.09
CA ILE A 19 -7.16 -19.06 46.28
C ILE A 19 -7.38 -18.39 44.92
N VAL A 20 -6.44 -18.52 43.98
CA VAL A 20 -6.55 -17.95 42.63
C VAL A 20 -7.74 -18.55 41.87
N MET A 21 -7.95 -19.86 41.96
CA MET A 21 -9.11 -20.52 41.35
C MET A 21 -10.43 -20.06 41.97
N ILE A 22 -10.51 -19.98 43.30
CA ILE A 22 -11.72 -19.48 43.98
C ILE A 22 -12.02 -18.03 43.57
N TYR A 23 -11.00 -17.17 43.54
CA TYR A 23 -11.13 -15.78 43.08
C TYR A 23 -11.68 -15.72 41.66
N PHE A 24 -11.10 -16.48 40.72
CA PHE A 24 -11.56 -16.48 39.33
C PHE A 24 -12.95 -17.09 39.16
N TYR A 25 -13.28 -18.14 39.92
CA TYR A 25 -14.60 -18.75 39.95
C TYR A 25 -15.67 -17.74 40.40
N LEU A 26 -15.45 -17.08 41.53
CA LEU A 26 -16.34 -16.05 42.06
C LEU A 26 -16.48 -14.88 41.08
N LYS A 27 -15.37 -14.43 40.48
CA LYS A 27 -15.38 -13.38 39.45
C LYS A 27 -16.18 -13.80 38.22
N ASP A 28 -16.07 -15.06 37.79
CA ASP A 28 -16.72 -15.58 36.60
C ASP A 28 -18.24 -15.73 36.77
N ILE A 29 -18.71 -16.17 37.93
CA ILE A 29 -20.16 -16.29 38.22
C ILE A 29 -20.84 -14.93 38.47
N THR A 30 -20.10 -13.96 39.01
CA THR A 30 -20.65 -12.64 39.39
C THR A 30 -20.65 -11.65 38.23
N GLN A 31 -19.74 -11.80 37.26
CA GLN A 31 -19.72 -10.92 36.10
C GLN A 31 -20.94 -11.16 35.19
N LYS A 32 -21.44 -10.09 34.56
CA LYS A 32 -22.65 -10.11 33.73
C LYS A 32 -22.38 -9.98 32.22
N LYS A 33 -21.12 -9.88 31.79
CA LYS A 33 -20.72 -9.56 30.40
C LYS A 33 -20.52 -10.78 29.50
N HIS A 34 -19.98 -11.87 30.03
CA HIS A 34 -19.62 -13.06 29.26
C HIS A 34 -20.45 -14.27 29.69
N ALA A 35 -21.39 -14.70 28.84
CA ALA A 35 -22.26 -15.83 29.13
C ALA A 35 -21.49 -17.14 29.38
N ILE A 36 -20.41 -17.38 28.62
CA ILE A 36 -19.61 -18.62 28.72
C ILE A 36 -18.86 -18.69 30.06
N LEU A 37 -18.18 -17.60 30.48
CA LEU A 37 -17.50 -17.57 31.78
C LEU A 37 -18.49 -17.75 32.93
N ARG A 38 -19.70 -17.20 32.80
CA ARG A 38 -20.74 -17.30 33.82
C ARG A 38 -21.34 -18.70 33.97
N ASN A 39 -21.58 -19.37 32.84
CA ASN A 39 -22.17 -20.72 32.81
C ASN A 39 -21.12 -21.81 33.10
N PHE A 40 -19.85 -21.58 32.72
CA PHE A 40 -18.75 -22.53 32.92
C PHE A 40 -17.54 -21.80 33.57
N PRO A 41 -17.62 -21.45 34.87
CA PRO A 41 -16.54 -20.75 35.57
C PRO A 41 -15.24 -21.56 35.51
N LEU A 42 -14.09 -20.87 35.45
CA LEU A 42 -12.75 -21.47 35.27
C LEU A 42 -12.54 -22.18 33.91
N ILE A 43 -13.36 -23.17 33.56
CA ILE A 43 -13.23 -23.94 32.31
C ILE A 43 -13.43 -23.04 31.08
N GLY A 44 -14.40 -22.13 31.12
CA GLY A 44 -14.64 -21.17 30.05
C GLY A 44 -13.43 -20.27 29.75
N ARG A 45 -12.51 -20.07 30.71
CA ARG A 45 -11.27 -19.31 30.49
C ARG A 45 -10.31 -20.04 29.56
N LEU A 46 -10.30 -21.38 29.59
CA LEU A 46 -9.50 -22.19 28.66
C LEU A 46 -9.94 -21.94 27.21
N ARG A 47 -11.24 -21.79 26.96
CA ARG A 47 -11.74 -21.43 25.62
C ARG A 47 -11.08 -20.15 25.13
N TYR A 48 -11.14 -19.06 25.89
CA TYR A 48 -10.58 -17.78 25.46
C TYR A 48 -9.05 -17.82 25.34
N PHE A 49 -8.37 -18.58 26.21
CA PHE A 49 -6.93 -18.82 26.10
C PHE A 49 -6.58 -19.56 24.80
N PHE A 50 -7.26 -20.66 24.48
CA PHE A 50 -7.05 -21.42 23.24
C PHE A 50 -7.54 -20.68 22.00
N GLU A 51 -8.58 -19.84 22.10
CA GLU A 51 -9.04 -18.98 21.02
C GLU A 51 -7.95 -17.96 20.67
N GLN A 52 -7.36 -17.32 21.68
CA GLN A 52 -6.25 -16.38 21.52
C GLN A 52 -4.99 -17.05 20.96
N LEU A 53 -4.62 -18.24 21.45
CA LEU A 53 -3.49 -18.99 20.88
C LEU A 53 -3.79 -19.51 19.48
N GLY A 54 -5.03 -19.96 19.25
CA GLY A 54 -5.51 -20.51 17.99
C GLY A 54 -5.49 -19.49 16.86
N GLU A 55 -5.65 -18.19 17.13
CA GLU A 55 -5.39 -17.13 16.16
C GLU A 55 -3.98 -17.21 15.58
N TYR A 56 -2.96 -17.40 16.42
CA TYR A 56 -1.57 -17.50 15.96
C TYR A 56 -1.28 -18.87 15.35
N PHE A 57 -1.73 -19.95 15.98
CA PHE A 57 -1.45 -21.31 15.52
C PHE A 57 -2.08 -21.64 14.17
N ARG A 58 -3.26 -21.11 13.85
CA ARG A 58 -3.92 -21.30 12.54
C ARG A 58 -3.01 -20.90 11.37
N GLN A 59 -2.30 -19.79 11.50
CA GLN A 59 -1.39 -19.30 10.46
C GLN A 59 -0.19 -20.23 10.21
N TYR A 60 0.31 -20.94 11.22
CA TYR A 60 1.55 -21.72 11.13
C TYR A 60 1.35 -23.23 11.00
N PHE A 61 0.31 -23.79 11.63
CA PHE A 61 0.11 -25.24 11.71
C PHE A 61 -0.99 -25.77 10.80
N PHE A 62 -1.92 -24.92 10.34
CA PHE A 62 -3.17 -25.41 9.72
C PHE A 62 -3.43 -24.89 8.31
N LEU A 63 -2.93 -23.70 7.94
CA LEU A 63 -3.11 -23.15 6.59
C LEU A 63 -1.98 -23.58 5.64
N GLY A 64 -2.34 -23.99 4.42
CA GLY A 64 -1.36 -24.23 3.36
C GLY A 64 -0.74 -22.93 2.86
N ASP A 65 0.40 -23.04 2.16
CA ASP A 65 1.19 -21.87 1.76
C ASP A 65 0.46 -20.90 0.81
N ARG A 66 -0.62 -21.35 0.17
CA ARG A 66 -1.45 -20.58 -0.77
C ARG A 66 -2.83 -20.16 -0.22
N ASP A 67 -3.18 -20.55 1.01
CA ASP A 67 -4.54 -20.39 1.56
C ASP A 67 -4.73 -19.11 2.40
N GLU A 68 -3.63 -18.57 2.94
CA GLU A 68 -3.70 -17.41 3.83
C GLU A 68 -4.12 -16.13 3.08
N ARG A 69 -5.00 -15.35 3.72
CA ARG A 69 -5.49 -14.04 3.25
C ARG A 69 -5.07 -12.93 4.24
N PRO A 70 -4.91 -11.67 3.80
CA PRO A 70 -5.02 -11.19 2.42
C PRO A 70 -3.83 -11.60 1.53
N PHE A 71 -2.63 -11.80 2.10
CA PHE A 71 -1.49 -12.34 1.36
C PHE A 71 -1.12 -13.73 1.86
N ASN A 72 -0.97 -14.66 0.91
CA ASN A 72 -0.55 -16.01 1.23
C ASN A 72 0.95 -16.10 1.57
N ARG A 73 1.33 -17.18 2.26
CA ARG A 73 2.70 -17.38 2.73
C ARG A 73 3.70 -17.47 1.58
N ALA A 74 3.32 -18.03 0.43
CA ALA A 74 4.17 -18.05 -0.76
C ALA A 74 4.54 -16.62 -1.22
N THR A 75 3.56 -15.71 -1.25
CA THR A 75 3.79 -14.29 -1.60
C THR A 75 4.67 -13.60 -0.58
N ARG A 76 4.36 -13.74 0.72
CA ARG A 76 5.16 -13.12 1.80
C ARG A 76 6.60 -13.64 1.81
N SER A 77 6.77 -14.95 1.66
CA SER A 77 8.09 -15.59 1.63
C SER A 77 8.90 -15.18 0.41
N TRP A 78 8.26 -15.03 -0.76
CA TRP A 78 8.92 -14.48 -1.94
C TRP A 78 9.44 -13.05 -1.65
N VAL A 79 8.61 -12.16 -1.08
CA VAL A 79 9.07 -10.80 -0.71
C VAL A 79 10.21 -10.85 0.29
N TYR A 80 10.14 -11.70 1.32
CA TYR A 80 11.22 -11.81 2.30
C TYR A 80 12.54 -12.27 1.67
N ARG A 81 12.51 -13.25 0.75
CA ARG A 81 13.71 -13.69 0.02
C ARG A 81 14.28 -12.60 -0.87
N MET A 82 13.42 -11.89 -1.62
CA MET A 82 13.82 -10.75 -2.44
C MET A 82 14.47 -9.64 -1.61
N ALA A 83 13.87 -9.32 -0.46
CA ALA A 83 14.39 -8.31 0.45
C ALA A 83 15.72 -8.72 1.11
N LYS A 84 15.89 -10.00 1.45
CA LYS A 84 17.15 -10.52 2.00
C LYS A 84 18.21 -10.82 0.94
N ASN A 85 17.92 -10.57 -0.33
CA ASN A 85 18.79 -10.88 -1.46
C ASN A 85 19.17 -12.38 -1.56
N GLU A 86 18.25 -13.27 -1.17
CA GLU A 86 18.45 -14.73 -1.19
C GLU A 86 18.14 -15.37 -2.56
N GLY A 87 17.76 -14.55 -3.56
CA GLY A 87 17.45 -15.00 -4.92
C GLY A 87 16.03 -15.55 -5.11
N GLY A 88 15.64 -15.73 -6.39
CA GLY A 88 14.31 -16.19 -6.82
C GLY A 88 14.28 -17.59 -7.43
N VAL A 89 15.41 -18.29 -7.46
CA VAL A 89 15.50 -19.62 -8.06
C VAL A 89 14.80 -20.63 -7.17
N LEU A 90 13.89 -21.41 -7.75
CA LEU A 90 13.17 -22.49 -7.09
C LEU A 90 13.61 -23.82 -7.70
N GLY A 91 13.78 -24.84 -6.86
CA GLY A 91 13.77 -26.22 -7.32
C GLY A 91 12.33 -26.74 -7.40
N PHE A 92 12.08 -27.72 -8.27
CA PHE A 92 10.76 -28.31 -8.56
C PHE A 92 9.86 -27.49 -9.53
N GLY A 93 8.71 -28.05 -9.91
CA GLY A 93 7.70 -27.40 -10.76
C GLY A 93 6.88 -26.32 -10.03
N SER A 94 6.12 -25.55 -10.79
CA SER A 94 5.31 -24.45 -10.25
C SER A 94 4.21 -24.94 -9.30
N THR A 95 4.10 -24.31 -8.13
CA THR A 95 2.95 -24.47 -7.23
C THR A 95 1.83 -23.46 -7.52
N TYR A 96 1.97 -22.62 -8.55
CA TYR A 96 0.96 -21.65 -8.95
C TYR A 96 -0.08 -22.34 -9.82
N ASN A 97 -1.36 -22.27 -9.42
CA ASN A 97 -2.43 -22.92 -10.14
C ASN A 97 -2.79 -22.12 -11.40
N LEU A 98 -2.27 -22.55 -12.55
CA LEU A 98 -2.50 -21.90 -13.85
C LEU A 98 -3.95 -21.99 -14.34
N ARG A 99 -4.79 -22.83 -13.72
CA ARG A 99 -6.21 -23.00 -14.07
C ARG A 99 -7.13 -22.21 -13.14
N GLU A 100 -6.61 -21.63 -12.06
CA GLU A 100 -7.41 -20.82 -11.15
C GLU A 100 -7.89 -19.57 -11.89
N PRO A 101 -9.19 -19.22 -11.83
CA PRO A 101 -9.71 -18.01 -12.47
C PRO A 101 -8.94 -16.77 -12.01
N GLY A 102 -8.52 -15.93 -12.95
CA GLY A 102 -7.66 -14.78 -12.69
C GLY A 102 -6.16 -15.10 -12.69
N ALA A 103 -5.75 -16.36 -12.89
CA ALA A 103 -4.34 -16.71 -12.97
C ALA A 103 -3.66 -16.03 -14.17
N LEU A 104 -2.48 -15.46 -13.93
CA LEU A 104 -1.69 -14.74 -14.91
C LEU A 104 -0.75 -15.70 -15.64
N ILE A 105 -0.78 -15.66 -16.97
CA ILE A 105 0.17 -16.39 -17.83
C ILE A 105 0.79 -15.40 -18.80
N PHE A 106 2.09 -15.20 -18.71
CA PHE A 106 2.83 -14.39 -19.66
C PHE A 106 3.10 -15.20 -20.94
N VAL A 107 2.87 -14.56 -22.09
CA VAL A 107 3.09 -15.17 -23.41
C VAL A 107 4.58 -15.11 -23.70
N ASN A 108 5.26 -16.26 -23.64
CA ASN A 108 6.68 -16.33 -23.93
C ASN A 108 6.95 -16.21 -25.44
N ALA A 109 8.03 -15.54 -25.80
CA ALA A 109 8.54 -15.56 -27.15
C ALA A 109 9.31 -16.88 -27.39
N PRO A 110 9.16 -17.53 -28.55
CA PRO A 110 9.98 -18.71 -28.90
C PRO A 110 11.46 -18.34 -29.07
N PHE A 111 11.74 -17.08 -29.40
CA PHE A 111 13.09 -16.53 -29.54
C PHE A 111 13.21 -15.28 -28.65
N PRO A 112 13.49 -15.44 -27.34
CA PRO A 112 13.57 -14.34 -26.40
C PRO A 112 14.78 -13.43 -26.68
N VAL A 113 14.73 -12.20 -26.16
CA VAL A 113 15.80 -11.21 -26.33
C VAL A 113 17.10 -11.71 -25.69
N LEU A 114 18.16 -11.79 -26.50
CA LEU A 114 19.52 -12.11 -26.02
C LEU A 114 20.00 -11.08 -24.99
N GLU A 115 20.85 -11.51 -24.06
CA GLU A 115 21.41 -10.65 -23.02
C GLU A 115 22.04 -9.35 -23.58
N SER A 116 22.74 -9.47 -24.71
CA SER A 116 23.40 -8.34 -25.40
C SER A 116 22.44 -7.30 -25.97
N ASN A 117 21.17 -7.66 -26.15
CA ASN A 117 20.14 -6.82 -26.78
C ASN A 117 19.16 -6.25 -25.75
N ARG A 118 19.36 -6.52 -24.46
CA ARG A 118 18.55 -5.95 -23.37
C ARG A 118 18.84 -4.47 -23.26
N LEU A 119 17.78 -3.69 -23.09
CA LEU A 119 17.86 -2.26 -22.82
C LEU A 119 17.31 -1.99 -21.42
N PRO A 120 17.87 -1.03 -20.69
CA PRO A 120 17.28 -0.66 -19.41
C PRO A 120 16.02 0.18 -19.68
N ALA A 121 14.95 -0.05 -18.91
CA ALA A 121 13.69 0.67 -19.08
C ALA A 121 13.90 2.20 -19.16
N PRO A 122 13.40 2.90 -20.20
CA PRO A 122 13.62 4.33 -20.35
C PRO A 122 12.97 5.13 -19.21
N PRO A 123 13.47 6.32 -18.87
CA PRO A 123 12.79 7.20 -17.93
C PRO A 123 11.44 7.65 -18.50
N LEU A 124 10.48 7.92 -17.62
CA LEU A 124 9.26 8.64 -17.95
C LEU A 124 9.21 9.95 -17.16
N THR A 125 8.50 10.93 -17.70
CA THR A 125 8.36 12.26 -17.12
C THR A 125 6.91 12.55 -16.76
N MET A 126 6.67 13.01 -15.53
CA MET A 126 5.39 13.59 -15.10
C MET A 126 5.48 15.12 -15.20
N GLY A 127 4.46 15.75 -15.78
CA GLY A 127 4.35 17.21 -15.91
C GLY A 127 5.26 17.85 -16.97
N GLU A 128 5.76 17.08 -17.95
CA GLU A 128 6.61 17.58 -19.03
C GLU A 128 5.91 18.63 -19.88
N GLY A 129 6.42 19.88 -19.87
CA GLY A 129 5.81 21.00 -20.57
C GLY A 129 4.58 21.61 -19.88
N TRP A 130 4.19 21.11 -18.70
CA TRP A 130 2.98 21.56 -17.98
C TRP A 130 3.26 22.16 -16.61
N CYS A 131 4.48 22.01 -16.08
CA CYS A 131 4.92 22.62 -14.82
C CYS A 131 6.38 23.06 -14.93
N GLU A 132 6.83 23.91 -14.00
CA GLU A 132 8.20 24.46 -14.01
C GLU A 132 9.27 23.40 -13.75
N LYS A 133 8.98 22.44 -12.87
CA LYS A 133 9.92 21.41 -12.39
C LYS A 133 9.35 20.01 -12.63
N PRO A 134 9.37 19.51 -13.88
CA PRO A 134 8.86 18.17 -14.18
C PRO A 134 9.61 17.07 -13.43
N PHE A 135 8.93 15.96 -13.16
CA PHE A 135 9.50 14.82 -12.42
C PHE A 135 9.85 13.69 -13.39
N VAL A 136 11.15 13.56 -13.67
CA VAL A 136 11.72 12.47 -14.48
C VAL A 136 12.17 11.33 -13.57
N THR A 137 11.76 10.11 -13.87
CA THR A 137 12.15 8.92 -13.09
C THR A 137 12.18 7.65 -13.93
N ARG A 138 13.12 6.76 -13.61
CA ARG A 138 13.27 5.44 -14.25
C ARG A 138 12.55 4.33 -13.51
N SER A 139 12.22 4.54 -12.25
CA SER A 139 11.66 3.50 -11.38
C SER A 139 10.34 2.96 -11.93
N LEU A 140 10.17 1.64 -11.90
CA LEU A 140 8.93 0.96 -12.27
C LEU A 140 8.04 0.74 -11.04
N VAL A 141 8.63 0.25 -9.94
CA VAL A 141 7.95 -0.07 -8.68
C VAL A 141 8.39 0.87 -7.57
N ASN A 142 7.41 1.51 -6.90
CA ASN A 142 7.65 2.57 -5.92
C ASN A 142 6.85 2.38 -4.64
N ILE A 143 7.22 3.12 -3.59
CA ILE A 143 6.60 3.01 -2.27
C ILE A 143 5.32 3.84 -2.25
N SER A 144 4.17 3.18 -2.11
CA SER A 144 2.85 3.82 -2.02
C SER A 144 2.65 4.56 -0.70
N GLY A 145 1.75 5.55 -0.68
CA GLY A 145 1.49 6.43 0.45
C GLY A 145 1.15 5.70 1.75
N MET A 146 2.00 5.87 2.76
CA MET A 146 1.79 5.34 4.12
C MET A 146 2.12 6.43 5.14
N SER A 147 1.10 7.00 5.77
CA SER A 147 1.28 8.15 6.66
C SER A 147 2.25 7.88 7.82
N PHE A 148 3.19 8.82 8.07
CA PHE A 148 3.82 8.93 9.38
C PHE A 148 2.74 9.13 10.44
N GLY A 149 2.78 8.28 11.47
CA GLY A 149 1.68 8.07 12.40
C GLY A 149 1.02 6.71 12.21
N ALA A 150 0.65 6.33 10.99
CA ALA A 150 0.24 4.94 10.75
C ALA A 150 1.45 3.99 10.85
N ILE A 151 2.57 4.39 10.24
CA ILE A 151 3.87 3.74 10.40
C ILE A 151 4.79 4.54 11.34
N SER A 152 5.76 3.83 11.91
CA SER A 152 6.70 4.31 12.92
C SER A 152 7.84 5.13 12.31
N GLN A 153 8.54 5.88 13.16
CA GLN A 153 9.75 6.62 12.79
C GLN A 153 10.83 5.73 12.13
N PRO A 154 11.26 4.59 12.73
CA PRO A 154 12.27 3.76 12.10
C PRO A 154 11.78 3.13 10.79
N ALA A 155 10.47 2.90 10.63
CA ALA A 155 9.91 2.41 9.38
C ALA A 155 10.01 3.45 8.26
N VAL A 156 9.61 4.71 8.52
CA VAL A 156 9.74 5.79 7.52
C VAL A 156 11.20 6.02 7.15
N SER A 157 12.09 6.06 8.14
CA SER A 157 13.53 6.29 7.93
C SER A 157 14.15 5.17 7.07
N ALA A 158 13.86 3.90 7.40
CA ALA A 158 14.33 2.76 6.61
C ALA A 158 13.77 2.77 5.18
N LEU A 159 12.50 3.17 5.00
CA LEU A 159 11.90 3.30 3.67
C LEU A 159 12.55 4.44 2.88
N SER A 160 12.80 5.60 3.49
CA SER A 160 13.44 6.74 2.83
C SER A 160 14.86 6.40 2.37
N HIS A 161 15.71 5.87 3.26
CA HIS A 161 17.07 5.45 2.89
C HIS A 161 17.08 4.32 1.86
N GLY A 162 16.21 3.33 2.01
CA GLY A 162 16.11 2.21 1.06
C GLY A 162 15.60 2.65 -0.32
N ALA A 163 14.67 3.61 -0.37
CA ALA A 163 14.18 4.21 -1.60
C ALA A 163 15.28 4.95 -2.35
N ALA A 164 16.07 5.76 -1.63
CA ALA A 164 17.20 6.49 -2.20
C ALA A 164 18.23 5.52 -2.80
N LYS A 165 18.55 4.45 -2.07
CA LYS A 165 19.47 3.41 -2.53
C LYS A 165 18.96 2.66 -3.77
N ALA A 166 17.65 2.42 -3.86
CA ALA A 166 17.03 1.76 -5.02
C ALA A 166 16.73 2.69 -6.19
N GLY A 167 16.79 4.01 -6.00
CA GLY A 167 16.37 4.99 -7.00
C GLY A 167 14.85 4.99 -7.26
N CYS A 168 14.04 4.62 -6.26
CA CYS A 168 12.58 4.72 -6.31
C CYS A 168 12.09 5.85 -5.39
N TRP A 169 10.83 6.27 -5.57
CA TRP A 169 10.26 7.31 -4.72
C TRP A 169 9.48 6.74 -3.54
N ILE A 170 9.23 7.62 -2.57
CA ILE A 170 8.29 7.39 -1.46
C ILE A 170 7.15 8.40 -1.49
N ASP A 171 5.92 7.90 -1.36
CA ASP A 171 4.75 8.73 -1.07
C ASP A 171 4.55 8.85 0.45
N THR A 172 4.39 10.08 0.95
CA THR A 172 4.26 10.39 2.38
C THR A 172 3.00 9.81 3.03
N GLY A 173 1.99 9.48 2.22
CA GLY A 173 0.64 9.27 2.68
C GLY A 173 0.00 10.54 3.26
N GLU A 174 -1.21 10.40 3.81
CA GLU A 174 -2.02 11.52 4.33
C GLU A 174 -1.46 12.19 5.60
N GLY A 175 -0.32 11.76 6.13
CA GLY A 175 0.18 12.18 7.45
C GLY A 175 0.88 13.54 7.50
N GLY A 176 1.12 14.13 6.33
CA GLY A 176 2.07 15.24 6.17
C GLY A 176 3.50 14.75 5.95
N LEU A 177 4.37 15.66 5.50
CA LEU A 177 5.80 15.41 5.35
C LEU A 177 6.47 15.43 6.73
N SER A 178 7.07 14.30 7.13
CA SER A 178 7.92 14.23 8.32
C SER A 178 9.41 14.37 7.97
N PRO A 179 10.27 14.80 8.90
CA PRO A 179 11.72 14.84 8.68
C PRO A 179 12.30 13.50 8.21
N TYR A 180 11.76 12.38 8.73
CA TYR A 180 12.18 11.02 8.39
C TYR A 180 11.96 10.64 6.92
N HIS A 181 11.04 11.32 6.21
CA HIS A 181 10.90 11.12 4.76
C HIS A 181 12.09 11.73 4.00
N LEU A 182 12.69 12.78 4.53
CA LEU A 182 13.76 13.55 3.91
C LEU A 182 15.16 13.00 4.22
N GLU A 183 15.32 12.28 5.33
CA GLU A 183 16.62 11.74 5.81
C GLU A 183 17.38 10.92 4.77
N GLY A 184 16.67 10.13 3.95
CA GLY A 184 17.28 9.28 2.94
C GLY A 184 17.70 10.01 1.67
N GLY A 185 17.18 11.22 1.41
CA GLY A 185 17.46 11.95 0.17
C GLY A 185 16.83 11.32 -1.08
N CYS A 186 15.78 10.51 -0.95
CA CYS A 186 15.02 9.96 -2.08
C CYS A 186 14.05 10.99 -2.67
N ASP A 187 13.54 10.70 -3.86
CA ASP A 187 12.40 11.44 -4.40
C ASP A 187 11.14 11.17 -3.55
N VAL A 188 10.40 12.23 -3.22
CA VAL A 188 9.21 12.20 -2.37
C VAL A 188 8.00 12.72 -3.13
N VAL A 189 6.90 11.97 -3.07
CA VAL A 189 5.57 12.42 -3.49
C VAL A 189 4.80 12.85 -2.24
N MET A 190 4.47 14.14 -2.13
CA MET A 190 3.71 14.65 -1.00
C MET A 190 2.21 14.43 -1.25
N GLN A 191 1.58 13.57 -0.46
CA GLN A 191 0.16 13.29 -0.58
C GLN A 191 -0.68 14.22 0.30
N ILE A 192 -1.67 14.87 -0.32
CA ILE A 192 -2.61 15.79 0.32
C ILE A 192 -3.92 15.04 0.56
N GLY A 193 -4.11 14.58 1.81
CA GLY A 193 -5.37 13.99 2.27
C GLY A 193 -6.45 15.03 2.55
N THR A 194 -7.68 14.58 2.83
CA THR A 194 -8.86 15.45 3.01
C THR A 194 -8.77 16.42 4.19
N ALA A 195 -7.94 16.11 5.19
CA ALA A 195 -7.65 17.00 6.32
C ALA A 195 -6.46 17.95 6.08
N LYS A 196 -5.79 17.86 4.91
CA LYS A 196 -4.67 18.71 4.49
C LYS A 196 -3.51 18.77 5.49
N TYR A 197 -3.25 17.68 6.21
CA TYR A 197 -2.18 17.62 7.19
C TYR A 197 -0.82 18.00 6.56
N GLY A 198 -0.03 18.79 7.30
CA GLY A 198 1.23 19.36 6.82
C GLY A 198 1.09 20.62 5.95
N VAL A 199 -0.06 20.83 5.29
CA VAL A 199 -0.28 21.95 4.35
C VAL A 199 -1.56 22.75 4.65
N ARG A 200 -2.08 22.64 5.88
CA ARG A 200 -3.28 23.35 6.33
C ARG A 200 -2.99 24.59 7.16
N ASP A 201 -3.86 25.57 7.08
CA ASP A 201 -3.94 26.65 8.08
C ASP A 201 -4.63 26.20 9.38
N HIS A 202 -4.87 27.14 10.30
CA HIS A 202 -5.52 26.88 11.58
C HIS A 202 -7.00 26.49 11.43
N GLU A 203 -7.67 26.93 10.36
CA GLU A 203 -9.07 26.59 10.06
C GLU A 203 -9.21 25.24 9.34
N GLY A 204 -8.11 24.73 8.77
CA GLY A 204 -8.09 23.48 8.02
C GLY A 204 -8.16 23.64 6.51
N ASN A 205 -8.07 24.88 6.01
CA ASN A 205 -7.98 25.15 4.59
C ASN A 205 -6.54 24.98 4.09
N LEU A 206 -6.37 24.86 2.77
CA LEU A 206 -5.06 24.71 2.15
C LEU A 206 -4.27 26.02 2.30
N SER A 207 -3.13 25.98 3.01
CA SER A 207 -2.24 27.13 3.15
C SER A 207 -1.25 27.19 1.99
N LYS A 208 -1.23 28.34 1.31
CA LYS A 208 -0.31 28.60 0.20
C LYS A 208 1.15 28.65 0.66
N GLU A 209 1.38 29.24 1.82
CA GLU A 209 2.69 29.44 2.44
C GLU A 209 3.31 28.09 2.78
N LYS A 210 2.59 27.23 3.51
CA LYS A 210 3.06 25.88 3.85
C LYS A 210 3.27 25.02 2.62
N LEU A 211 2.40 25.14 1.63
CA LEU A 211 2.56 24.39 0.39
C LEU A 211 3.86 24.79 -0.36
N ARG A 212 4.22 26.08 -0.36
CA ARG A 212 5.51 26.56 -0.88
C ARG A 212 6.70 26.10 -0.05
N GLU A 213 6.60 26.10 1.27
CA GLU A 213 7.64 25.58 2.16
C GLU A 213 7.93 24.11 1.85
N ILE A 214 6.88 23.29 1.75
CA ILE A 214 7.02 21.88 1.36
C ILE A 214 7.60 21.73 -0.05
N ALA A 215 7.14 22.54 -1.00
CA ALA A 215 7.65 22.52 -2.37
C ALA A 215 9.08 23.04 -2.49
N ALA A 216 9.61 23.78 -1.51
CA ALA A 216 10.98 24.27 -1.54
C ALA A 216 12.01 23.15 -1.28
N HIS A 217 11.61 22.02 -0.71
CA HIS A 217 12.47 20.84 -0.63
C HIS A 217 12.72 20.26 -2.02
N ASP A 218 13.99 20.11 -2.40
CA ASP A 218 14.39 19.57 -3.71
C ASP A 218 13.96 18.12 -3.91
N THR A 219 13.95 17.33 -2.82
CA THR A 219 13.52 15.93 -2.81
C THR A 219 12.02 15.77 -2.98
N VAL A 220 11.19 16.77 -2.66
CA VAL A 220 9.73 16.69 -2.92
C VAL A 220 9.52 16.89 -4.42
N ARG A 221 9.20 15.86 -5.18
CA ARG A 221 9.16 15.93 -6.65
C ARG A 221 7.77 16.09 -7.24
N ALA A 222 6.73 15.71 -6.52
CA ALA A 222 5.34 15.81 -6.97
C ALA A 222 4.37 15.88 -5.80
N PHE A 223 3.14 16.29 -6.10
CA PHE A 223 2.03 16.34 -5.15
C PHE A 223 0.87 15.45 -5.61
N GLU A 224 0.28 14.71 -4.69
CA GLU A 224 -0.85 13.82 -4.98
C GLU A 224 -2.08 14.22 -4.15
N ILE A 225 -3.12 14.70 -4.82
CA ILE A 225 -4.41 14.99 -4.17
C ILE A 225 -5.17 13.67 -4.01
N LYS A 226 -5.25 13.19 -2.79
CA LYS A 226 -5.91 11.91 -2.50
C LYS A 226 -7.41 12.11 -2.35
N LEU A 227 -8.20 11.53 -3.25
CA LEU A 227 -9.67 11.50 -3.18
C LEU A 227 -10.14 10.34 -2.31
N SER A 228 -9.55 9.17 -2.48
CA SER A 228 -9.90 7.94 -1.76
C SER A 228 -8.75 6.94 -1.73
N GLN A 229 -8.94 5.79 -1.07
CA GLN A 229 -8.04 4.64 -1.11
C GLN A 229 -8.87 3.36 -1.11
N GLY A 230 -8.31 2.26 -1.59
CA GLY A 230 -9.00 0.98 -1.73
C GLY A 230 -9.69 0.47 -0.47
N ALA A 231 -9.01 0.56 0.69
CA ALA A 231 -9.54 0.04 1.95
C ALA A 231 -10.75 0.79 2.53
N LYS A 232 -10.99 2.05 2.12
CA LYS A 232 -12.08 2.86 2.68
C LYS A 232 -12.50 4.03 1.78
N PRO A 233 -12.99 3.77 0.55
CA PRO A 233 -13.63 4.78 -0.28
C PRO A 233 -14.78 5.45 0.49
N GLY A 234 -14.97 6.76 0.27
CA GLY A 234 -16.01 7.53 0.98
C GLY A 234 -15.71 7.82 2.46
N LYS A 235 -14.49 7.55 2.95
CA LYS A 235 -14.07 7.93 4.31
C LYS A 235 -12.62 8.41 4.38
N GLY A 236 -12.40 9.51 5.11
CA GLY A 236 -11.08 10.10 5.32
C GLY A 236 -10.14 9.22 6.17
N GLY A 237 -8.85 9.60 6.21
CA GLY A 237 -7.84 9.00 7.09
C GLY A 237 -8.30 8.88 8.54
N VAL A 238 -7.97 7.74 9.17
CA VAL A 238 -8.20 7.48 10.60
C VAL A 238 -6.87 7.13 11.24
N LEU A 239 -6.47 7.89 12.25
CA LEU A 239 -5.35 7.55 13.13
C LEU A 239 -5.81 7.60 14.59
N PRO A 240 -5.83 6.46 15.30
CA PRO A 240 -6.23 6.41 16.71
C PRO A 240 -5.35 7.30 17.60
N GLY A 241 -5.93 7.92 18.61
CA GLY A 241 -5.32 8.89 19.51
C GLY A 241 -4.13 8.34 20.29
N GLY A 242 -4.15 7.04 20.61
CA GLY A 242 -3.01 6.32 21.20
C GLY A 242 -1.76 6.29 20.29
N LYS A 243 -1.88 6.70 19.03
CA LYS A 243 -0.79 6.85 18.07
C LYS A 243 -0.47 8.32 17.75
N VAL A 244 -1.24 9.28 18.25
CA VAL A 244 -1.02 10.71 18.00
C VAL A 244 -0.08 11.27 19.06
N THR A 245 1.22 11.03 18.86
CA THR A 245 2.29 11.60 19.70
C THR A 245 2.38 13.11 19.53
N ALA A 246 3.11 13.80 20.42
CA ALA A 246 3.35 15.24 20.32
C ALA A 246 4.02 15.65 18.99
N GLU A 247 4.90 14.80 18.45
CA GLU A 247 5.53 15.02 17.14
C GLU A 247 4.53 14.92 16.00
N ILE A 248 3.71 13.85 15.98
CA ILE A 248 2.68 13.65 14.95
C ILE A 248 1.65 14.78 15.00
N ALA A 249 1.25 15.18 16.20
CA ALA A 249 0.36 16.31 16.45
C ALA A 249 0.91 17.61 15.82
N ARG A 250 2.21 17.89 16.01
CA ARG A 250 2.90 19.05 15.44
C ARG A 250 2.92 19.04 13.92
N ILE A 251 3.32 17.91 13.30
CA ILE A 251 3.38 17.75 11.84
C ILE A 251 1.99 17.92 11.22
N ARG A 252 0.96 17.37 11.87
CA ARG A 252 -0.41 17.42 11.38
C ARG A 252 -1.13 18.73 11.71
N GLY A 253 -0.64 19.53 12.67
CA GLY A 253 -1.34 20.70 13.17
C GLY A 253 -2.62 20.35 13.93
N ILE A 254 -2.58 19.31 14.77
CA ILE A 254 -3.70 18.84 15.61
C ILE A 254 -3.26 18.68 17.07
N SER A 255 -4.21 18.44 17.98
CA SER A 255 -3.91 18.18 19.40
C SER A 255 -3.37 16.75 19.64
N PRO A 256 -2.39 16.57 20.54
CA PRO A 256 -1.86 15.24 20.86
C PRO A 256 -2.88 14.37 21.60
N GLY A 257 -2.78 13.05 21.43
CA GLY A 257 -3.59 12.05 22.14
C GLY A 257 -5.03 11.89 21.67
N MET A 258 -5.51 12.75 20.75
CA MET A 258 -6.87 12.71 20.22
C MET A 258 -6.94 11.90 18.93
N ASP A 259 -8.06 11.20 18.72
CA ASP A 259 -8.33 10.53 17.45
C ASP A 259 -8.28 11.53 16.30
N SER A 260 -7.47 11.22 15.28
CA SER A 260 -7.36 12.02 14.07
C SER A 260 -8.30 11.43 13.02
N LEU A 261 -9.45 12.09 12.85
CA LEU A 261 -10.50 11.74 11.91
C LEU A 261 -10.55 12.77 10.79
N SER A 262 -10.27 12.35 9.58
CA SER A 262 -10.30 13.25 8.42
C SER A 262 -11.70 13.28 7.79
N PRO A 263 -12.12 14.39 7.17
CA PRO A 263 -13.37 14.47 6.41
C PRO A 263 -13.46 13.38 5.34
N ASN A 264 -14.67 12.98 4.95
CA ASN A 264 -14.91 11.96 3.92
C ASN A 264 -14.50 12.38 2.50
N ARG A 265 -14.50 13.68 2.21
CA ARG A 265 -13.99 14.31 0.99
C ARG A 265 -13.21 15.58 1.32
N HIS A 266 -12.46 16.11 0.37
CA HIS A 266 -11.94 17.47 0.47
C HIS A 266 -13.12 18.44 0.52
N LEU A 267 -13.16 19.33 1.51
CA LEU A 267 -14.31 20.21 1.74
C LEU A 267 -14.57 21.14 0.54
N ASP A 268 -13.50 21.55 -0.12
CA ASP A 268 -13.42 22.42 -1.30
C ASP A 268 -13.38 21.68 -2.64
N ILE A 269 -13.69 20.38 -2.65
CA ILE A 269 -13.86 19.59 -3.89
C ILE A 269 -15.15 18.77 -3.79
N ALA A 270 -16.16 19.16 -4.56
CA ALA A 270 -17.46 18.50 -4.65
C ALA A 270 -17.79 17.99 -6.06
N ASN A 271 -17.04 18.42 -7.07
CA ASN A 271 -17.22 18.02 -8.47
C ASN A 271 -15.86 18.01 -9.23
N ILE A 272 -15.89 17.57 -10.49
CA ILE A 272 -14.69 17.45 -11.33
C ILE A 272 -14.07 18.81 -11.64
N ASP A 273 -14.86 19.85 -11.90
CA ASP A 273 -14.33 21.19 -12.20
C ASP A 273 -13.57 21.77 -11.01
N GLU A 274 -14.08 21.60 -9.79
CA GLU A 274 -13.39 21.98 -8.56
C GLU A 274 -12.12 21.15 -8.32
N LEU A 275 -12.14 19.86 -8.67
CA LEU A 275 -10.95 19.01 -8.61
C LEU A 275 -9.85 19.53 -9.56
N LEU A 276 -10.21 19.83 -10.80
CA LEU A 276 -9.27 20.36 -11.79
C LEU A 276 -8.74 21.74 -11.38
N ASN A 277 -9.60 22.62 -10.83
CA ASN A 277 -9.18 23.89 -10.24
C ASN A 277 -8.16 23.69 -9.09
N MET A 278 -8.37 22.67 -8.24
CA MET A 278 -7.43 22.35 -7.17
C MET A 278 -6.08 21.85 -7.71
N ILE A 279 -6.10 20.98 -8.73
CA ILE A 279 -4.89 20.48 -9.39
C ILE A 279 -4.07 21.65 -9.92
N VAL A 280 -4.70 22.54 -10.70
CA VAL A 280 -4.05 23.74 -11.26
C VAL A 280 -3.51 24.63 -10.14
N ARG A 281 -4.31 24.92 -9.11
CA ARG A 281 -3.90 25.74 -7.97
C ARG A 281 -2.65 25.18 -7.26
N VAL A 282 -2.61 23.87 -6.98
CA VAL A 282 -1.45 23.23 -6.34
C VAL A 282 -0.24 23.28 -7.28
N ARG A 283 -0.44 23.06 -8.59
CA ARG A 283 0.63 23.09 -9.58
C ARG A 283 1.24 24.48 -9.68
N ASP A 284 0.43 25.52 -9.76
CA ASP A 284 0.88 26.92 -9.85
C ASP A 284 1.64 27.37 -8.60
N ILE A 285 1.21 26.91 -7.41
CA ILE A 285 1.87 27.28 -6.16
C ILE A 285 3.22 26.57 -6.01
N THR A 286 3.30 25.31 -6.44
CA THR A 286 4.45 24.43 -6.18
C THR A 286 5.46 24.41 -7.32
N GLY A 287 5.03 24.76 -8.54
CA GLY A 287 5.80 24.59 -9.78
C GLY A 287 6.06 23.12 -10.15
N LYS A 288 5.42 22.16 -9.47
CA LYS A 288 5.73 20.71 -9.57
C LYS A 288 4.51 19.91 -10.06
N PRO A 289 4.71 18.69 -10.59
CA PRO A 289 3.62 17.84 -11.05
C PRO A 289 2.58 17.57 -9.96
N VAL A 290 1.31 17.63 -10.34
CA VAL A 290 0.17 17.37 -9.47
C VAL A 290 -0.72 16.32 -10.08
N GLY A 291 -0.94 15.25 -9.34
CA GLY A 291 -1.84 14.17 -9.71
C GLY A 291 -2.92 13.92 -8.67
N ILE A 292 -3.74 12.89 -8.93
CA ILE A 292 -4.78 12.45 -8.01
C ILE A 292 -4.60 10.98 -7.66
N LYS A 293 -5.12 10.57 -6.50
CA LYS A 293 -5.28 9.16 -6.14
C LYS A 293 -6.71 8.82 -5.80
N THR A 294 -7.20 7.71 -6.36
CA THR A 294 -8.56 7.26 -6.13
C THR A 294 -8.71 5.76 -6.31
N ALA A 295 -9.59 5.17 -5.51
CA ALA A 295 -10.25 3.91 -5.80
C ALA A 295 -11.57 4.23 -6.52
N ILE A 296 -11.79 3.60 -7.67
CA ILE A 296 -13.01 3.77 -8.46
C ILE A 296 -13.98 2.62 -8.18
N GLY A 297 -15.26 2.94 -8.00
CA GLY A 297 -16.34 1.97 -7.81
C GLY A 297 -17.20 1.75 -9.06
N GLY A 298 -16.91 2.49 -10.13
CA GLY A 298 -17.68 2.50 -11.38
C GLY A 298 -17.02 3.41 -12.40
N TRP A 299 -17.67 3.58 -13.55
CA TRP A 299 -17.06 4.15 -14.76
C TRP A 299 -17.20 5.67 -14.87
N ASP A 300 -18.29 6.22 -14.30
CA ASP A 300 -18.68 7.62 -14.47
C ASP A 300 -17.59 8.60 -14.07
N PHE A 301 -16.85 8.32 -12.98
CA PHE A 301 -15.79 9.22 -12.52
C PHE A 301 -14.70 9.43 -13.58
N MET A 302 -14.20 8.35 -14.18
CA MET A 302 -13.14 8.46 -15.18
C MET A 302 -13.66 9.13 -16.44
N ASN A 303 -14.87 8.79 -16.90
CA ASN A 303 -15.48 9.43 -18.07
C ASN A 303 -15.69 10.94 -17.85
N GLN A 304 -16.27 11.34 -16.72
CA GLN A 304 -16.48 12.76 -16.40
C GLN A 304 -15.16 13.52 -16.24
N LEU A 305 -14.14 12.88 -15.66
CA LEU A 305 -12.81 13.47 -15.54
C LEU A 305 -12.19 13.72 -16.92
N THR A 306 -12.20 12.73 -17.81
CA THR A 306 -11.60 12.87 -19.14
C THR A 306 -12.39 13.83 -20.02
N GLU A 307 -13.72 13.79 -20.00
CA GLU A 307 -14.59 14.76 -20.69
C GLU A 307 -14.33 16.19 -20.22
N ALA A 308 -14.22 16.41 -18.92
CA ALA A 308 -13.93 17.74 -18.38
C ALA A 308 -12.54 18.24 -18.78
N VAL A 309 -11.53 17.35 -18.81
CA VAL A 309 -10.18 17.70 -19.29
C VAL A 309 -10.20 18.05 -20.77
N VAL A 310 -10.87 17.28 -21.62
CA VAL A 310 -10.99 17.58 -23.05
C VAL A 310 -11.71 18.92 -23.27
N ARG A 311 -12.79 19.17 -22.51
CA ARG A 311 -13.57 20.41 -22.57
C ARG A 311 -12.76 21.65 -22.13
N ARG A 312 -11.99 21.54 -21.05
CA ARG A 312 -11.23 22.67 -20.45
C ARG A 312 -9.86 22.88 -21.09
N GLY A 313 -9.30 21.83 -21.68
CA GLY A 313 -7.97 21.81 -22.28
C GLY A 313 -6.94 21.07 -21.43
N LEU A 314 -5.88 20.61 -22.09
CA LEU A 314 -4.85 19.74 -21.51
C LEU A 314 -4.01 20.40 -20.39
N ASN A 315 -4.03 21.73 -20.29
CA ASN A 315 -3.40 22.48 -19.19
C ASN A 315 -4.01 22.09 -17.84
N ASP A 316 -5.32 21.82 -17.80
CA ASP A 316 -6.04 21.53 -16.56
C ASP A 316 -5.95 20.05 -16.17
N ALA A 317 -5.45 19.18 -17.06
CA ALA A 317 -5.31 17.76 -16.81
C ALA A 317 -4.40 17.47 -15.60
N PRO A 318 -4.67 16.43 -14.79
CA PRO A 318 -3.70 15.94 -13.82
C PRO A 318 -2.43 15.44 -14.52
N ASP A 319 -1.28 15.57 -13.87
CA ASP A 319 -0.01 15.06 -14.41
C ASP A 319 0.11 13.54 -14.28
N PHE A 320 -0.57 12.98 -13.27
CA PHE A 320 -0.72 11.55 -13.09
C PHE A 320 -2.02 11.20 -12.35
N ILE A 321 -2.50 9.97 -12.52
CA ILE A 321 -3.63 9.39 -11.79
C ILE A 321 -3.16 8.08 -11.19
N ALA A 322 -3.20 7.99 -9.86
CA ALA A 322 -2.99 6.75 -9.12
C ALA A 322 -4.33 6.03 -8.90
N ILE A 323 -4.49 4.88 -9.54
CA ILE A 323 -5.65 3.99 -9.39
C ILE A 323 -5.32 2.96 -8.31
N ASP A 324 -6.10 2.97 -7.23
CA ASP A 324 -5.95 2.04 -6.12
C ASP A 324 -7.11 1.04 -6.14
N GLY A 325 -6.82 -0.25 -6.30
CA GLY A 325 -7.83 -1.31 -6.24
C GLY A 325 -8.50 -1.38 -4.86
N GLY A 326 -9.77 -1.77 -4.80
CA GLY A 326 -10.57 -1.92 -3.57
C GLY A 326 -9.93 -2.85 -2.54
N GLU A 327 -9.10 -3.79 -2.98
CA GLU A 327 -8.28 -4.68 -2.15
C GLU A 327 -7.08 -3.99 -1.47
N GLY A 328 -6.93 -2.67 -1.64
CA GLY A 328 -5.90 -1.84 -1.04
C GLY A 328 -5.88 -1.93 0.49
N GLY A 329 -4.71 -1.69 1.09
CA GLY A 329 -4.54 -1.80 2.54
C GLY A 329 -4.90 -0.52 3.32
N SER A 330 -5.12 -0.66 4.62
CA SER A 330 -5.12 0.46 5.57
C SER A 330 -4.50 0.06 6.92
N GLY A 331 -4.01 1.06 7.67
CA GLY A 331 -3.68 0.89 9.09
C GLY A 331 -4.92 0.79 9.97
N ALA A 332 -6.02 1.46 9.58
CA ALA A 332 -7.32 1.45 10.22
C ALA A 332 -8.41 1.74 9.18
N ALA A 333 -9.39 0.84 9.04
CA ALA A 333 -10.54 1.02 8.17
C ALA A 333 -11.76 0.30 8.75
N PRO A 334 -12.99 0.83 8.59
CA PRO A 334 -14.19 0.07 8.86
C PRO A 334 -14.30 -1.12 7.90
N GLN A 335 -14.58 -2.31 8.43
CA GLN A 335 -14.68 -3.52 7.64
C GLN A 335 -15.70 -3.42 6.50
N ALA A 336 -16.86 -2.80 6.77
CA ALA A 336 -17.92 -2.61 5.77
C ALA A 336 -17.44 -1.85 4.52
N LEU A 337 -16.44 -0.97 4.64
CA LEU A 337 -15.85 -0.29 3.48
C LEU A 337 -14.73 -1.12 2.86
N ALA A 338 -13.89 -1.75 3.69
CA ALA A 338 -12.76 -2.55 3.22
C ALA A 338 -13.18 -3.77 2.39
N ASP A 339 -14.34 -4.37 2.69
CA ASP A 339 -14.79 -5.60 2.05
C ASP A 339 -15.70 -5.35 0.84
N HIS A 340 -16.29 -4.15 0.70
CA HIS A 340 -17.43 -3.92 -0.22
C HIS A 340 -17.37 -2.65 -1.06
N MET A 341 -16.28 -1.88 -1.01
CA MET A 341 -16.18 -0.62 -1.74
C MET A 341 -14.98 -0.60 -2.68
N GLY A 342 -15.20 -0.11 -3.90
CA GLY A 342 -14.18 -0.04 -4.94
C GLY A 342 -14.07 -1.33 -5.75
N LEU A 343 -13.75 -1.18 -7.03
CA LEU A 343 -13.46 -2.30 -7.92
C LEU A 343 -12.07 -2.86 -7.63
N SER A 344 -11.87 -4.14 -7.94
CA SER A 344 -10.54 -4.74 -7.92
C SER A 344 -9.58 -3.99 -8.84
N ILE A 345 -8.26 -4.03 -8.59
CA ILE A 345 -7.30 -3.44 -9.54
C ILE A 345 -7.41 -4.10 -10.93
N ASP A 346 -7.78 -5.39 -10.95
CA ASP A 346 -7.96 -6.20 -12.16
C ASP A 346 -9.04 -5.63 -13.08
N GLU A 347 -10.07 -5.00 -12.52
CA GLU A 347 -11.14 -4.33 -13.29
C GLU A 347 -10.90 -2.83 -13.45
N ALA A 348 -10.40 -2.16 -12.39
CA ALA A 348 -10.26 -0.71 -12.36
C ALA A 348 -9.17 -0.20 -13.30
N LEU A 349 -8.02 -0.88 -13.36
CA LEU A 349 -6.87 -0.40 -14.12
C LEU A 349 -7.11 -0.41 -15.63
N PRO A 350 -7.55 -1.52 -16.27
CA PRO A 350 -7.82 -1.51 -17.71
C PRO A 350 -8.80 -0.41 -18.11
N ARG A 351 -9.88 -0.22 -17.34
CA ARG A 351 -10.88 0.83 -17.65
C ARG A 351 -10.34 2.24 -17.49
N ALA A 352 -9.56 2.51 -16.45
CA ALA A 352 -8.95 3.83 -16.29
C ALA A 352 -7.97 4.16 -17.43
N VAL A 353 -7.21 3.16 -17.89
CA VAL A 353 -6.34 3.30 -19.07
C VAL A 353 -7.19 3.52 -20.33
N ASP A 354 -8.25 2.75 -20.53
CA ASP A 354 -9.14 2.88 -21.69
C ASP A 354 -9.79 4.25 -21.76
N ALA A 355 -10.27 4.80 -20.64
CA ALA A 355 -10.85 6.15 -20.60
C ALA A 355 -9.86 7.23 -21.06
N LEU A 356 -8.57 7.11 -20.71
CA LEU A 356 -7.54 8.04 -21.17
C LEU A 356 -7.17 7.84 -22.66
N LEU A 357 -7.21 6.59 -23.15
CA LEU A 357 -6.99 6.27 -24.56
C LEU A 357 -8.15 6.78 -25.43
N GLU A 358 -9.40 6.53 -25.02
CA GLU A 358 -10.63 7.03 -25.65
C GLU A 358 -10.60 8.55 -25.78
N ALA A 359 -10.19 9.25 -24.72
CA ALA A 359 -10.09 10.71 -24.71
C ALA A 359 -8.82 11.26 -25.38
N GLY A 360 -7.89 10.42 -25.85
CA GLY A 360 -6.66 10.85 -26.51
C GLY A 360 -5.65 11.57 -25.59
N ILE A 361 -5.73 11.37 -24.27
CA ILE A 361 -4.89 12.06 -23.27
C ILE A 361 -3.94 11.14 -22.50
N LYS A 362 -3.84 9.86 -22.88
CA LYS A 362 -2.97 8.87 -22.20
C LYS A 362 -1.48 9.24 -22.22
N ASP A 363 -1.02 9.94 -23.24
CA ASP A 363 0.38 10.40 -23.32
C ASP A 363 0.64 11.57 -22.34
N ARG A 364 -0.38 12.42 -22.11
CA ARG A 364 -0.37 13.57 -21.21
C ARG A 364 -0.46 13.17 -19.73
N VAL A 365 -1.28 12.18 -19.40
CA VAL A 365 -1.58 11.78 -18.02
C VAL A 365 -0.96 10.42 -17.73
N LYS A 366 -0.02 10.36 -16.79
CA LYS A 366 0.60 9.09 -16.39
C LYS A 366 -0.31 8.29 -15.44
N ILE A 367 -0.36 6.97 -15.59
CA ILE A 367 -1.11 6.07 -14.72
C ILE A 367 -0.17 5.39 -13.73
N ILE A 368 -0.53 5.46 -12.45
CA ILE A 368 0.12 4.70 -11.38
C ILE A 368 -0.87 3.63 -10.90
N ALA A 369 -0.51 2.36 -10.96
CA ALA A 369 -1.35 1.27 -10.46
C ALA A 369 -0.97 0.89 -9.03
N SER A 370 -1.96 0.70 -8.15
CA SER A 370 -1.82 0.23 -6.77
C SER A 370 -2.99 -0.70 -6.43
N GLY A 371 -2.80 -1.63 -5.49
CA GLY A 371 -3.82 -2.64 -5.13
C GLY A 371 -3.24 -4.04 -5.13
N GLN A 372 -2.65 -4.46 -4.00
CA GLN A 372 -1.99 -5.77 -3.84
C GLN A 372 -0.97 -6.17 -4.92
N LEU A 373 -0.42 -5.22 -5.68
CA LEU A 373 0.65 -5.42 -6.66
C LEU A 373 2.01 -5.62 -5.95
N VAL A 374 2.19 -6.80 -5.36
CA VAL A 374 3.33 -7.11 -4.48
C VAL A 374 4.42 -7.95 -5.17
N THR A 375 4.07 -8.73 -6.20
CA THR A 375 5.02 -9.59 -6.91
C THR A 375 5.38 -9.04 -8.28
N SER A 376 6.52 -9.47 -8.82
CA SER A 376 6.99 -9.13 -10.18
C SER A 376 5.93 -9.42 -11.24
N ALA A 377 5.29 -10.60 -11.19
CA ALA A 377 4.21 -10.96 -12.11
C ALA A 377 3.00 -10.01 -12.04
N ARG A 378 2.57 -9.59 -10.85
CA ARG A 378 1.45 -8.64 -10.69
C ARG A 378 1.83 -7.24 -11.19
N ALA A 379 3.05 -6.79 -10.89
CA ALA A 379 3.54 -5.51 -11.39
C ALA A 379 3.70 -5.51 -12.92
N ALA A 380 4.24 -6.58 -13.51
CA ALA A 380 4.36 -6.73 -14.96
C ALA A 380 2.98 -6.79 -15.65
N TRP A 381 1.99 -7.43 -15.04
CA TRP A 381 0.61 -7.39 -15.53
C TRP A 381 0.05 -5.97 -15.54
N ALA A 382 0.28 -5.18 -14.48
CA ALA A 382 -0.18 -3.79 -14.43
C ALA A 382 0.47 -2.92 -15.53
N LEU A 383 1.77 -3.11 -15.79
CA LEU A 383 2.44 -2.48 -16.92
C LEU A 383 1.81 -2.90 -18.27
N ALA A 384 1.52 -4.20 -18.44
CA ALA A 384 0.84 -4.71 -19.64
C ALA A 384 -0.58 -4.17 -19.83
N CYS A 385 -1.30 -3.86 -18.76
CA CYS A 385 -2.60 -3.18 -18.82
C CYS A 385 -2.50 -1.73 -19.33
N GLY A 386 -1.34 -1.10 -19.18
CA GLY A 386 -1.06 0.28 -19.58
C GLY A 386 -0.71 1.23 -18.43
N ALA A 387 -0.37 0.72 -17.24
CA ALA A 387 0.20 1.55 -16.18
C ALA A 387 1.61 2.03 -16.57
N ASP A 388 1.91 3.30 -16.28
CA ASP A 388 3.26 3.86 -16.44
C ASP A 388 4.15 3.52 -15.25
N TYR A 389 3.54 3.37 -14.06
CA TYR A 389 4.24 3.05 -12.83
C TYR A 389 3.38 2.14 -11.94
N VAL A 390 4.04 1.44 -11.02
CA VAL A 390 3.39 0.59 -10.01
C VAL A 390 3.78 1.08 -8.62
N ASN A 391 2.79 1.26 -7.76
CA ASN A 391 2.96 1.58 -6.36
C ASN A 391 2.58 0.38 -5.50
N THR A 392 3.41 0.06 -4.51
CA THR A 392 3.10 -0.98 -3.52
C THR A 392 3.38 -0.46 -2.12
N ALA A 393 2.41 -0.58 -1.21
CA ALA A 393 2.66 -0.32 0.21
C ALA A 393 3.08 -1.61 0.92
N ARG A 394 2.28 -2.68 0.73
CA ARG A 394 2.44 -3.91 1.49
C ARG A 394 3.74 -4.66 1.16
N GLY A 395 4.17 -4.64 -0.11
CA GLY A 395 5.45 -5.23 -0.51
C GLY A 395 6.61 -4.64 0.29
N PHE A 396 6.68 -3.31 0.37
CA PHE A 396 7.69 -2.64 1.19
C PHE A 396 7.50 -2.86 2.69
N MET A 397 6.27 -2.95 3.21
CA MET A 397 6.06 -3.36 4.60
C MET A 397 6.59 -4.77 4.89
N PHE A 398 6.42 -5.72 3.97
CA PHE A 398 6.99 -7.07 4.10
C PHE A 398 8.52 -7.02 4.00
N SER A 399 9.10 -6.17 3.16
CA SER A 399 10.54 -5.96 3.10
C SER A 399 11.12 -5.49 4.44
N LEU A 400 10.42 -4.60 5.15
CA LEU A 400 10.74 -4.16 6.52
C LEU A 400 10.59 -5.27 7.58
N GLY A 401 9.86 -6.36 7.26
CA GLY A 401 9.63 -7.48 8.16
C GLY A 401 8.21 -7.60 8.72
N CYS A 402 7.21 -6.94 8.12
CA CYS A 402 5.81 -7.16 8.49
C CYS A 402 5.45 -8.64 8.40
N ILE A 403 4.79 -9.17 9.43
CA ILE A 403 4.38 -10.58 9.50
C ILE A 403 2.87 -10.78 9.25
N GLN A 404 2.18 -9.75 8.77
CA GLN A 404 0.71 -9.76 8.61
C GLN A 404 -0.03 -10.03 9.94
N ALA A 405 0.39 -9.36 11.03
CA ALA A 405 -0.25 -9.52 12.34
C ALA A 405 -1.67 -8.92 12.44
N LEU A 406 -2.13 -8.17 11.42
CA LEU A 406 -3.47 -7.54 11.31
C LEU A 406 -3.89 -6.63 12.49
N ARG A 407 -2.91 -6.14 13.26
CA ARG A 407 -3.12 -5.29 14.45
C ARG A 407 -2.50 -3.90 14.31
N CYS A 408 -2.55 -3.33 13.10
CA CYS A 408 -1.89 -2.06 12.81
C CYS A 408 -2.51 -0.86 13.55
N HIS A 409 -3.82 -0.94 13.83
CA HIS A 409 -4.59 0.11 14.51
C HIS A 409 -4.40 0.11 16.03
N THR A 410 -4.00 -1.01 16.64
CA THR A 410 -3.94 -1.18 18.11
C THR A 410 -2.69 -0.62 18.76
N ASN A 411 -1.75 -0.08 17.97
CA ASN A 411 -0.45 0.39 18.43
C ASN A 411 0.44 -0.71 19.05
N THR A 412 0.16 -1.99 18.80
CA THR A 412 0.90 -3.15 19.37
C THR A 412 1.59 -4.01 18.30
N CYS A 413 2.02 -3.39 17.20
CA CYS A 413 2.74 -4.08 16.13
C CYS A 413 4.02 -4.76 16.66
N PRO A 414 4.14 -6.09 16.59
CA PRO A 414 5.27 -6.80 17.20
C PRO A 414 6.59 -6.57 16.49
N THR A 415 6.54 -6.11 15.22
CA THR A 415 7.74 -5.87 14.39
C THR A 415 8.16 -4.41 14.37
N GLY A 416 7.54 -3.55 15.18
CA GLY A 416 7.92 -2.13 15.28
C GLY A 416 7.46 -1.24 14.11
N ILE A 417 6.77 -1.78 13.10
CA ILE A 417 6.42 -1.02 11.87
C ILE A 417 5.24 -0.08 12.09
N THR A 418 4.14 -0.54 12.70
CA THR A 418 2.88 0.22 12.85
C THR A 418 2.57 0.57 14.30
N THR A 419 3.60 0.90 15.08
CA THR A 419 3.51 1.25 16.51
C THR A 419 4.38 2.45 16.86
N HIS A 420 3.95 3.21 17.88
CA HIS A 420 4.70 4.29 18.53
C HIS A 420 5.18 3.89 19.93
N ASN A 421 5.14 2.61 20.26
CA ASN A 421 5.75 2.07 21.47
C ASN A 421 7.26 1.85 21.23
N ALA A 422 8.10 2.62 21.92
CA ALA A 422 9.56 2.56 21.80
C ALA A 422 10.13 1.15 22.03
N LYS A 423 9.55 0.36 22.95
CA LYS A 423 9.98 -1.02 23.24
C LYS A 423 9.80 -1.93 22.01
N LEU A 424 8.73 -1.72 21.25
CA LEU A 424 8.44 -2.50 20.04
C LEU A 424 9.22 -1.97 18.83
N GLN A 425 9.39 -0.64 18.73
CA GLN A 425 10.18 -0.02 17.68
C GLN A 425 11.65 -0.43 17.71
N ARG A 426 12.22 -0.73 18.89
CA ARG A 426 13.59 -1.26 19.04
C ARG A 426 13.87 -2.48 18.15
N GLY A 427 12.85 -3.28 17.82
CA GLY A 427 13.01 -4.45 16.95
C GLY A 427 13.22 -4.12 15.47
N LEU A 428 13.00 -2.87 15.05
CA LEU A 428 13.13 -2.42 13.67
C LEU A 428 14.42 -1.60 13.49
N VAL A 429 15.53 -2.29 13.25
CA VAL A 429 16.86 -1.68 13.05
C VAL A 429 16.95 -1.07 11.65
N VAL A 430 17.09 0.26 11.57
CA VAL A 430 17.01 1.03 10.31
C VAL A 430 18.06 0.59 9.30
N GLU A 431 19.29 0.38 9.74
CA GLU A 431 20.45 0.02 8.93
C GLU A 431 20.28 -1.36 8.26
N GLU A 432 19.64 -2.31 8.94
CA GLU A 432 19.30 -3.62 8.36
C GLU A 432 18.10 -3.49 7.41
N LYS A 433 17.09 -2.68 7.79
CA LYS A 433 15.83 -2.62 7.04
C LYS A 433 15.93 -1.80 5.76
N LEU A 434 16.79 -0.77 5.70
CA LEU A 434 17.01 0.00 4.47
C LEU A 434 17.58 -0.88 3.35
N GLU A 435 18.52 -1.79 3.69
CA GLU A 435 19.07 -2.76 2.73
C GLU A 435 17.98 -3.66 2.17
N ARG A 436 17.08 -4.11 3.05
CA ARG A 436 15.95 -4.96 2.66
C ARG A 436 14.94 -4.27 1.76
N VAL A 437 14.65 -3.00 2.04
CA VAL A 437 13.81 -2.14 1.19
C VAL A 437 14.45 -1.99 -0.19
N ALA A 438 15.74 -1.67 -0.23
CA ALA A 438 16.46 -1.47 -1.48
C ALA A 438 16.51 -2.75 -2.32
N ASN A 439 16.92 -3.86 -1.70
CA ASN A 439 17.00 -5.17 -2.36
C ASN A 439 15.63 -5.63 -2.89
N TYR A 440 14.55 -5.42 -2.15
CA TYR A 440 13.21 -5.77 -2.62
C TYR A 440 12.87 -5.02 -3.92
N CYS A 441 13.10 -3.70 -3.96
CA CYS A 441 12.82 -2.89 -5.15
C CYS A 441 13.71 -3.25 -6.34
N LEU A 442 15.01 -3.44 -6.11
CA LEU A 442 15.96 -3.83 -7.16
C LEU A 442 15.62 -5.21 -7.73
N ASN A 443 15.33 -6.18 -6.86
CA ASN A 443 15.03 -7.55 -7.27
C ASN A 443 13.67 -7.70 -7.96
N ILE A 444 12.62 -6.99 -7.49
CA ILE A 444 11.33 -7.01 -8.21
C ILE A 444 11.47 -6.41 -9.61
N ASN A 445 12.20 -5.30 -9.78
CA ASN A 445 12.44 -4.70 -11.09
C ASN A 445 13.26 -5.63 -12.00
N LYS A 446 14.30 -6.29 -11.47
CA LYS A 446 15.06 -7.30 -12.20
C LYS A 446 14.19 -8.46 -12.68
N GLU A 447 13.27 -8.95 -11.84
CA GLU A 447 12.34 -10.01 -12.26
C GLU A 447 11.31 -9.51 -13.28
N ILE A 448 10.83 -8.27 -13.19
CA ILE A 448 9.93 -7.68 -14.19
C ILE A 448 10.63 -7.61 -15.56
N ASP A 449 11.88 -7.14 -15.62
CA ASP A 449 12.67 -7.13 -16.86
C ASP A 449 12.91 -8.56 -17.37
N MET A 450 13.20 -9.52 -16.49
CA MET A 450 13.34 -10.93 -16.87
C MET A 450 12.08 -11.51 -17.51
N ILE A 451 10.89 -11.18 -16.99
CA ILE A 451 9.60 -11.55 -17.60
C ILE A 451 9.48 -10.87 -18.97
N ALA A 452 9.79 -9.57 -19.08
CA ALA A 452 9.72 -8.83 -20.33
C ALA A 452 10.59 -9.47 -21.43
N HIS A 453 11.84 -9.81 -21.11
CA HIS A 453 12.75 -10.46 -22.04
C HIS A 453 12.27 -11.85 -22.47
N SER A 454 11.64 -12.58 -21.55
CA SER A 454 11.02 -13.87 -21.83
C SER A 454 9.80 -13.74 -22.75
N CYS A 455 9.12 -12.59 -22.72
CA CYS A 455 8.07 -12.20 -23.68
C CYS A 455 8.62 -11.65 -25.01
N GLY A 456 9.95 -11.57 -25.20
CA GLY A 456 10.56 -11.04 -26.42
C GLY A 456 10.74 -9.52 -26.43
N LEU A 457 10.58 -8.86 -25.28
CA LEU A 457 10.70 -7.42 -25.13
C LEU A 457 12.10 -6.98 -24.73
N ARG A 458 12.55 -5.82 -25.21
CA ARG A 458 13.87 -5.27 -24.87
C ARG A 458 13.91 -4.60 -23.51
N HIS A 459 12.76 -4.18 -22.97
CA HIS A 459 12.64 -3.64 -21.61
C HIS A 459 11.20 -3.71 -21.08
N ALA A 460 11.02 -3.65 -19.76
CA ALA A 460 9.69 -3.76 -19.13
C ALA A 460 8.63 -2.75 -19.62
N ARG A 461 9.01 -1.54 -20.06
CA ARG A 461 8.02 -0.56 -20.55
C ARG A 461 7.42 -0.88 -21.93
N GLU A 462 7.88 -1.94 -22.60
CA GLU A 462 7.27 -2.42 -23.85
C GLU A 462 6.10 -3.38 -23.59
N PHE A 463 5.80 -3.71 -22.34
CA PHE A 463 4.65 -4.55 -22.03
C PHE A 463 3.37 -3.96 -22.63
N ARG A 464 2.55 -4.86 -23.16
CA ARG A 464 1.24 -4.60 -23.77
C ARG A 464 0.30 -5.75 -23.44
N ARG A 465 -1.01 -5.53 -23.59
CA ARG A 465 -2.05 -6.52 -23.28
C ARG A 465 -1.86 -7.86 -24.02
N GLU A 466 -1.23 -7.87 -25.17
CA GLU A 466 -0.90 -9.09 -25.95
C GLU A 466 0.01 -10.07 -25.18
N HIS A 467 0.83 -9.56 -24.27
CA HIS A 467 1.86 -10.35 -23.58
C HIS A 467 1.31 -11.12 -22.38
N VAL A 468 0.02 -10.98 -22.06
CA VAL A 468 -0.59 -11.64 -20.90
C VAL A 468 -1.88 -12.35 -21.31
N ARG A 469 -2.09 -13.53 -20.73
CA ARG A 469 -3.35 -14.27 -20.75
C ARG A 469 -3.86 -14.45 -19.33
N ILE A 470 -5.17 -14.46 -19.19
CA ILE A 470 -5.87 -14.63 -17.92
C ILE A 470 -6.66 -15.94 -17.98
N ALA A 471 -6.52 -16.79 -16.98
CA ALA A 471 -7.33 -18.00 -16.85
C ALA A 471 -8.79 -17.66 -16.51
N GLY A 472 -9.72 -18.27 -17.25
CA GLY A 472 -11.16 -18.20 -17.02
C GLY A 472 -11.68 -19.35 -16.15
N ALA A 473 -12.99 -19.30 -15.84
CA ALA A 473 -13.68 -20.32 -15.04
C ALA A 473 -13.70 -21.71 -15.69
N ASP A 474 -13.55 -21.79 -17.02
CA ASP A 474 -13.49 -23.04 -17.78
C ASP A 474 -12.09 -23.69 -17.80
N GLY A 475 -11.12 -23.10 -17.09
CA GLY A 475 -9.73 -23.55 -17.05
C GLY A 475 -8.94 -23.26 -18.33
N ARG A 476 -9.54 -22.59 -19.32
CA ARG A 476 -8.84 -22.05 -20.49
C ARG A 476 -8.39 -20.62 -20.20
N THR A 477 -7.52 -20.09 -21.05
CA THR A 477 -7.03 -18.72 -20.90
C THR A 477 -7.44 -17.85 -22.07
N THR A 478 -7.74 -16.58 -21.81
CA THR A 478 -8.04 -15.56 -22.81
C THR A 478 -6.93 -14.51 -22.80
N ALA A 479 -6.50 -14.05 -23.97
CA ALA A 479 -5.51 -12.97 -24.06
C ALA A 479 -6.10 -11.68 -23.48
N LEU A 480 -5.29 -10.92 -22.74
CA LEU A 480 -5.76 -9.73 -22.04
C LEU A 480 -6.25 -8.64 -23.00
N ASN A 481 -5.70 -8.56 -24.21
CA ASN A 481 -6.17 -7.65 -25.27
C ASN A 481 -7.51 -8.10 -25.90
N MET A 482 -7.92 -9.35 -25.72
CA MET A 482 -9.25 -9.81 -26.12
C MET A 482 -10.28 -9.60 -25.00
N LEU A 483 -9.85 -9.69 -23.74
CA LEU A 483 -10.69 -9.38 -22.58
C LEU A 483 -10.94 -7.87 -22.46
N TYR A 484 -9.91 -7.06 -22.70
CA TYR A 484 -9.96 -5.61 -22.73
C TYR A 484 -9.36 -5.12 -24.06
N PRO A 485 -10.14 -5.12 -25.15
CA PRO A 485 -9.71 -4.56 -26.43
C PRO A 485 -9.29 -3.09 -26.28
N TYR A 486 -8.24 -2.69 -26.99
CA TYR A 486 -7.89 -1.28 -27.03
C TYR A 486 -9.02 -0.50 -27.70
N PRO A 487 -9.43 0.65 -27.14
CA PRO A 487 -10.42 1.51 -27.75
C PRO A 487 -9.98 1.96 -29.16
N ALA A 488 -10.95 2.09 -30.07
CA ALA A 488 -10.67 2.65 -31.39
C ALA A 488 -10.21 4.11 -31.24
N GLN A 489 -9.06 4.45 -31.80
CA GLN A 489 -8.61 5.84 -31.86
C GLN A 489 -9.58 6.64 -32.75
N GLY A 490 -10.35 7.56 -32.18
CA GLY A 490 -11.13 8.54 -32.94
C GLY A 490 -12.66 8.38 -32.99
N ALA A 491 -13.30 7.74 -31.99
CA ALA A 491 -14.75 7.92 -31.80
C ALA A 491 -15.01 9.14 -30.90
N SER A 492 -14.67 10.33 -31.40
CA SER A 492 -15.08 11.61 -30.81
C SER A 492 -16.34 12.13 -31.48
#